data_AF-A0AAN8WXH9-F1
#
_entry.id   AF-A0AAN8WXH9-F1
#
_cell.length_a   1.000
_cell.length_b   1.000
_cell.length_c   1.000
_cell.angle_alpha   90.00
_cell.angle_beta   90.00
_cell.angle_gamma   90.00
#
_symmetry.space_group_name_H-M   'P 1'
#
loop_
_entity.id
_entity.type
_entity.pdbx_description
1 polymer ?
#
loop_
_entity_poly.entity_id
_entity_poly.type
_entity_poly.pdbx_seq_one_letter_code
_entity_poly.pdbx_strand_id
1 'polypeptide(L)'
;MNGGRWILANWNNINSSLNIPQPSNGENFLLIERYDIFSGIISLESPRIELPPGSTKQLQLKFWMRGSVTYPTALRFRVKGYGGSYDEMPFLNLERYGDTNNPQWTPLQKYYTIPTDSIDTYFQLVIEADVGGDMNNLVAVDDISII
;
A
#
# COMPACT_ATOMS: atom_id res chain seq x y z
N MET A 1 -20.58 -3.91 6.74
CA MET A 1 -19.37 -3.48 6.01
C MET A 1 -18.38 -4.62 6.16
N ASN A 2 -18.20 -5.43 5.11
CA ASN A 2 -17.48 -6.70 5.22
C ASN A 2 -16.07 -6.52 4.64
N GLY A 3 -15.03 -6.94 5.37
CA GLY A 3 -13.64 -6.89 4.94
C GLY A 3 -12.76 -6.05 5.87
N GLY A 4 -12.51 -4.80 5.51
CA GLY A 4 -11.69 -3.86 6.26
C GLY A 4 -11.63 -2.51 5.56
N ARG A 5 -10.83 -1.58 6.07
CA ARG A 5 -10.60 -0.27 5.46
C ARG A 5 -9.18 0.20 5.69
N TRP A 6 -8.72 1.10 4.83
CA TRP A 6 -7.56 1.94 5.12
C TRP A 6 -7.94 3.01 6.13
N ILE A 7 -7.12 3.18 7.17
CA ILE A 7 -7.21 4.27 8.14
C ILE A 7 -5.90 5.04 8.17
N LEU A 8 -5.99 6.34 8.46
CA LEU A 8 -4.84 7.10 8.93
C LEU A 8 -4.69 6.83 10.43
N ALA A 9 -3.71 6.04 10.80
CA ALA A 9 -3.40 5.72 12.18
C ALA A 9 -2.34 6.68 12.72
N ASN A 10 -2.42 7.02 14.01
CA ASN A 10 -1.35 7.65 14.76
C ASN A 10 -0.70 6.61 15.69
N TRP A 11 0.62 6.50 15.63
CA TRP A 11 1.40 5.50 16.36
C TRP A 11 1.23 5.60 17.88
N ASN A 12 1.04 6.80 18.44
CA ASN A 12 0.84 6.97 19.87
C ASN A 12 -0.54 6.46 20.36
N ASN A 13 -1.51 6.34 19.45
CA ASN A 13 -2.89 5.99 19.77
C ASN A 13 -3.25 4.54 19.38
N ILE A 14 -2.31 3.81 18.77
CA ILE A 14 -2.58 2.44 18.35
C ILE A 14 -2.47 1.47 19.51
N ASN A 15 -3.23 0.37 19.44
CA ASN A 15 -3.13 -0.70 20.43
C ASN A 15 -1.70 -1.29 20.40
N SER A 16 -0.98 -1.16 21.51
CA SER A 16 0.40 -1.63 21.68
C SER A 16 0.54 -3.13 21.48
N SER A 17 -0.53 -3.92 21.67
CA SER A 17 -0.52 -5.37 21.40
C SER A 17 -0.31 -5.69 19.92
N LEU A 18 -0.52 -4.72 19.01
CA LEU A 18 -0.27 -4.90 17.58
C LEU A 18 1.22 -4.85 17.25
N ASN A 19 2.11 -4.44 18.16
CA ASN A 19 3.57 -4.45 17.98
C ASN A 19 4.05 -3.83 16.65
N ILE A 20 3.39 -2.75 16.21
CA ILE A 20 3.79 -2.02 15.01
C ILE A 20 4.99 -1.14 15.37
N PRO A 21 6.15 -1.26 14.67
CA PRO A 21 7.31 -0.43 14.94
C PRO A 21 7.00 1.05 14.69
N GLN A 22 7.67 1.94 15.41
CA GLN A 22 7.50 3.37 15.21
C GLN A 22 7.93 3.77 13.78
N PRO A 23 7.10 4.50 13.02
CA PRO A 23 7.49 5.01 11.71
C PRO A 23 8.64 6.01 11.83
N SER A 24 9.56 5.95 10.87
CA SER A 24 10.83 6.70 10.94
C SER A 24 10.70 8.22 10.80
N ASN A 25 9.61 8.72 10.21
CA ASN A 25 9.49 10.12 9.78
C ASN A 25 8.26 10.85 10.34
N GLY A 26 7.58 10.30 11.35
CA GLY A 26 6.41 10.92 11.94
C GLY A 26 5.67 9.99 12.88
N GLU A 27 4.43 10.34 13.20
CA GLU A 27 3.54 9.50 14.00
C GLU A 27 2.41 8.89 13.17
N ASN A 28 2.09 9.48 12.02
CA ASN A 28 0.94 9.07 11.23
C ASN A 28 1.33 8.19 10.06
N PHE A 29 0.54 7.16 9.79
CA PHE A 29 0.76 6.24 8.68
C PHE A 29 -0.57 5.63 8.22
N LEU A 30 -0.60 5.10 7.01
CA LEU A 30 -1.75 4.36 6.52
C LEU A 30 -1.69 2.92 7.03
N LEU A 31 -2.78 2.43 7.59
CA LEU A 31 -2.91 1.09 8.14
C LEU A 31 -4.19 0.43 7.64
N ILE A 32 -4.14 -0.86 7.35
CA ILE A 32 -5.36 -1.65 7.20
C ILE A 32 -5.94 -2.01 8.57
N GLU A 33 -7.16 -1.52 8.81
CA GLU A 33 -8.03 -1.99 9.88
C GLU A 33 -8.99 -3.05 9.30
N ARG A 34 -8.86 -4.29 9.75
CA ARG A 34 -9.77 -5.39 9.38
C ARG A 34 -10.88 -5.55 10.41
N TYR A 35 -12.08 -5.93 9.95
CA TYR A 35 -13.24 -6.15 10.83
C TYR A 35 -13.61 -7.63 11.02
N ASP A 36 -13.08 -8.51 10.16
CA ASP A 36 -13.36 -9.94 10.21
C ASP A 36 -12.23 -10.76 9.54
N ILE A 37 -12.28 -12.09 9.67
CA ILE A 37 -11.51 -13.04 8.86
C ILE A 37 -12.10 -13.08 7.45
N PHE A 38 -11.64 -12.16 6.61
CA PHE A 38 -12.02 -12.07 5.21
C PHE A 38 -10.78 -12.14 4.35
N SER A 39 -10.78 -13.02 3.35
CA SER A 39 -9.82 -13.00 2.25
C SER A 39 -10.38 -12.08 1.17
N GLY A 40 -9.69 -10.98 0.93
CA GLY A 40 -10.05 -10.04 -0.12
C GLY A 40 -9.21 -8.79 -0.11
N ILE A 41 -9.30 -8.05 -1.20
CA ILE A 41 -8.47 -6.89 -1.48
C ILE A 41 -9.17 -5.63 -0.97
N ILE A 42 -8.46 -4.84 -0.18
CA ILE A 42 -8.88 -3.52 0.29
C ILE A 42 -8.06 -2.48 -0.47
N SER A 43 -8.73 -1.63 -1.24
CA SER A 43 -8.09 -0.62 -2.07
C SER A 43 -8.29 0.81 -1.54
N LEU A 44 -7.29 1.66 -1.78
CA LEU A 44 -7.36 3.11 -1.62
C LEU A 44 -6.87 3.76 -2.90
N GLU A 45 -7.64 4.74 -3.41
CA GLU A 45 -7.26 5.52 -4.58
C GLU A 45 -6.81 6.91 -4.15
N SER A 46 -5.71 7.40 -4.73
CA SER A 46 -5.30 8.79 -4.57
C SER A 46 -6.29 9.73 -5.28
N PRO A 47 -6.25 11.04 -4.99
CA PRO A 47 -6.75 12.05 -5.92
C PRO A 47 -6.09 11.91 -7.31
N ARG A 48 -6.68 12.55 -8.32
CA ARG A 48 -6.05 12.65 -9.64
C ARG A 48 -4.74 13.42 -9.55
N ILE A 49 -3.71 12.87 -10.17
CA ILE A 49 -2.38 13.42 -10.24
C ILE A 49 -2.14 13.79 -11.69
N GLU A 50 -1.97 15.08 -11.94
CA GLU A 50 -1.74 15.62 -13.27
C GLU A 50 -0.40 15.13 -13.84
N LEU A 51 -0.43 14.75 -15.11
CA LEU A 51 0.70 14.22 -15.85
C LEU A 51 0.90 15.06 -17.11
N PRO A 52 1.85 16.02 -17.09
CA PRO A 52 2.21 16.75 -18.29
C PRO A 52 2.63 15.80 -19.42
N PRO A 53 2.31 16.10 -20.68
CA PRO A 53 2.68 15.24 -21.81
C PRO A 53 4.18 14.95 -21.84
N GLY A 54 4.53 13.67 -21.98
CA GLY A 54 5.92 13.20 -22.00
C GLY A 54 6.65 13.24 -20.65
N SER A 55 5.95 13.53 -19.55
CA SER A 55 6.53 13.43 -18.21
C SER A 55 6.49 11.99 -17.69
N THR A 56 7.47 11.65 -16.88
CA THR A 56 7.53 10.39 -16.15
C THR A 56 7.45 10.69 -14.67
N LYS A 57 6.66 9.90 -13.94
CA LYS A 57 6.56 9.99 -12.48
C LYS A 57 7.20 8.79 -11.79
N GLN A 58 7.72 9.04 -10.60
CA GLN A 58 8.38 8.05 -9.79
C GLN A 58 7.72 7.94 -8.43
N LEU A 59 7.49 6.70 -7.97
CA LEU A 59 6.96 6.39 -6.64
C LEU A 59 8.10 6.05 -5.68
N GLN A 60 8.03 6.63 -4.48
CA GLN A 60 8.80 6.24 -3.29
C GLN A 60 7.85 6.07 -2.10
N LEU A 61 8.15 5.10 -1.23
CA LEU A 61 7.41 4.85 0.01
C LEU A 61 8.22 4.02 1.00
N LYS A 62 7.70 3.95 2.23
CA LYS A 62 8.06 2.94 3.24
C LYS A 62 6.85 2.06 3.51
N PHE A 63 7.08 0.80 3.82
CA PHE A 63 6.01 -0.12 4.19
C PHE A 63 6.41 -0.96 5.39
N TRP A 64 5.41 -1.48 6.07
CA TRP A 64 5.55 -2.49 7.09
C TRP A 64 4.45 -3.52 6.91
N MET A 65 4.82 -4.80 6.91
CA MET A 65 3.90 -5.90 6.68
C MET A 65 4.16 -6.98 7.72
N ARG A 66 3.07 -7.58 8.20
CA ARG A 66 3.11 -8.77 9.04
C ARG A 66 2.19 -9.80 8.44
N GLY A 67 2.78 -10.90 7.99
CA GLY A 67 2.06 -12.12 7.62
C GLY A 67 2.82 -13.37 8.04
N SER A 68 2.44 -14.50 7.44
CA SER A 68 3.08 -15.79 7.66
C SER A 68 3.10 -16.62 6.38
N VAL A 69 3.92 -17.66 6.33
CA VAL A 69 3.95 -18.61 5.20
C VAL A 69 2.58 -19.26 4.96
N THR A 70 1.80 -19.49 6.01
CA THR A 70 0.47 -20.12 5.90
C THR A 70 -0.61 -19.12 5.48
N TYR A 71 -0.51 -17.88 5.97
CA TYR A 71 -1.44 -16.80 5.68
C TYR A 71 -0.63 -15.56 5.27
N PRO A 72 -0.15 -15.49 4.01
CA PRO A 72 0.64 -14.37 3.56
C PRO A 72 -0.23 -13.13 3.42
N THR A 73 0.41 -11.97 3.55
CA THR A 73 -0.17 -10.67 3.19
C THR A 73 0.30 -10.23 1.81
N ALA A 74 -0.43 -9.34 1.17
CA ALA A 74 -0.02 -8.72 -0.08
C ALA A 74 -0.18 -7.21 0.00
N LEU A 75 0.76 -6.49 -0.61
CA LEU A 75 0.68 -5.05 -0.84
C LEU A 75 1.10 -4.79 -2.29
N ARG A 76 0.22 -4.14 -3.05
CA ARG A 76 0.36 -3.93 -4.49
C ARG A 76 0.01 -2.48 -4.82
N PHE A 77 0.66 -1.95 -5.84
CA PHE A 77 0.37 -0.63 -6.38
C PHE A 77 0.02 -0.74 -7.85
N ARG A 78 -1.05 -0.05 -8.24
CA ARG A 78 -1.56 0.02 -9.60
C ARG A 78 -1.75 1.46 -10.03
N VAL A 79 -1.87 1.65 -11.33
CA VAL A 79 -2.22 2.91 -11.96
C VAL A 79 -3.62 2.78 -12.51
N LYS A 80 -4.46 3.78 -12.26
CA LYS A 80 -5.79 3.91 -12.86
C LYS A 80 -5.77 5.12 -13.80
N GLY A 81 -5.94 4.84 -15.09
CA GLY A 81 -5.81 5.83 -16.16
C GLY A 81 -7.14 6.43 -16.64
N TYR A 82 -7.10 7.05 -17.81
CA TYR A 82 -8.24 7.67 -18.50
C TYR A 82 -9.24 6.59 -18.97
N GLY A 83 -10.22 6.28 -18.13
CA GLY A 83 -11.21 5.21 -18.38
C GLY A 83 -11.64 4.48 -17.12
N GLY A 84 -10.91 4.69 -16.02
CA GLY A 84 -11.24 4.09 -14.72
C GLY A 84 -10.83 2.61 -14.60
N SER A 85 -10.20 2.06 -15.63
CA SER A 85 -9.56 0.75 -15.59
C SER A 85 -8.14 0.86 -15.06
N TYR A 86 -7.68 -0.21 -14.42
CA TYR A 86 -6.29 -0.45 -14.05
C TYR A 86 -5.75 -1.60 -14.89
N ASP A 87 -4.44 -1.61 -15.12
CA ASP A 87 -3.75 -2.73 -15.76
C ASP A 87 -4.03 -4.04 -15.02
N GLU A 88 -3.99 -5.17 -15.74
CA GLU A 88 -4.21 -6.50 -15.14
C GLU A 88 -3.17 -6.81 -14.06
N MET A 89 -1.93 -6.35 -14.24
CA MET A 89 -0.83 -6.56 -13.30
C MET A 89 -0.46 -5.28 -12.54
N PRO A 90 -0.15 -5.36 -11.24
CA PRO A 90 0.42 -4.24 -10.51
C PRO A 90 1.82 -3.93 -11.00
N PHE A 91 2.15 -2.64 -11.13
CA PHE A 91 3.50 -2.21 -11.51
C PHE A 91 4.51 -2.38 -10.36
N LEU A 92 4.02 -2.43 -9.12
CA LEU A 92 4.78 -2.75 -7.93
C LEU A 92 4.03 -3.77 -7.08
N ASN A 93 4.64 -4.93 -6.87
CA ASN A 93 4.13 -6.01 -6.02
C ASN A 93 5.13 -6.32 -4.91
N LEU A 94 4.68 -6.24 -3.66
CA LEU A 94 5.47 -6.45 -2.45
C LEU A 94 5.12 -7.75 -1.71
N GLU A 95 4.39 -8.67 -2.33
CA GLU A 95 4.04 -10.00 -1.79
C GLU A 95 5.24 -10.79 -1.27
N ARG A 96 6.44 -10.60 -1.83
CA ARG A 96 7.67 -11.24 -1.36
C ARG A 96 8.05 -10.89 0.09
N TYR A 97 7.43 -9.88 0.69
CA TYR A 97 7.60 -9.50 2.09
C TYR A 97 6.43 -9.97 2.97
N GLY A 98 5.42 -10.58 2.37
CA GLY A 98 4.14 -10.85 3.01
C GLY A 98 4.04 -12.17 3.76
N ASP A 99 5.00 -13.08 3.57
CA ASP A 99 5.09 -14.39 4.22
C ASP A 99 5.88 -14.35 5.55
N THR A 100 6.33 -13.16 5.96
CA THR A 100 7.12 -12.97 7.18
C THR A 100 6.55 -11.86 8.06
N ASN A 101 6.96 -11.88 9.33
CA ASN A 101 6.74 -10.78 10.25
C ASN A 101 7.93 -9.82 10.16
N ASN A 102 7.78 -8.74 9.38
CA ASN A 102 8.87 -7.78 9.19
C ASN A 102 9.15 -7.04 10.50
N PRO A 103 10.40 -7.02 11.02
CA PRO A 103 10.67 -6.45 12.33
C PRO A 103 10.68 -4.92 12.33
N GLN A 104 10.85 -4.28 11.16
CA GLN A 104 11.05 -2.84 11.00
C GLN A 104 10.38 -2.35 9.72
N TRP A 105 10.15 -1.04 9.63
CA TRP A 105 9.75 -0.37 8.40
C TRP A 105 10.79 -0.57 7.30
N THR A 106 10.35 -0.99 6.12
CA THR A 106 11.21 -1.24 4.97
C THR A 106 11.08 -0.09 3.97
N PRO A 107 12.15 0.70 3.76
CA PRO A 107 12.18 1.68 2.67
C PRO A 107 12.37 0.98 1.33
N LEU A 108 11.64 1.44 0.32
CA LEU A 108 11.99 1.09 -1.05
C LEU A 108 13.30 1.75 -1.44
N GLN A 109 14.31 0.93 -1.74
CA GLN A 109 15.68 1.39 -2.01
C GLN A 109 15.84 2.10 -3.36
N LYS A 110 14.79 2.13 -4.19
CA LYS A 110 14.79 2.70 -5.54
C LYS A 110 13.44 3.37 -5.81
N TYR A 111 13.48 4.36 -6.68
CA TYR A 111 12.30 4.94 -7.30
C TYR A 111 11.68 3.95 -8.29
N TYR A 112 10.35 3.79 -8.22
CA TYR A 112 9.61 2.95 -9.16
C TYR A 112 8.93 3.83 -10.20
N THR A 113 9.27 3.61 -11.47
CA THR A 113 8.61 4.30 -12.58
C THR A 113 7.15 3.92 -12.61
N ILE A 114 6.27 4.91 -12.54
CA ILE A 114 4.83 4.74 -12.68
C ILE A 114 4.54 4.56 -14.17
N PRO A 115 3.93 3.43 -14.60
CA PRO A 115 3.62 3.21 -16.01
C PRO A 115 2.43 4.08 -16.39
N THR A 116 2.69 5.09 -17.20
CA THR A 116 1.68 5.99 -17.77
C THR A 116 1.92 6.09 -19.27
N ASP A 117 0.86 6.15 -20.06
CA ASP A 117 0.97 6.31 -21.50
C ASP A 117 1.22 7.78 -21.88
N SER A 118 1.88 8.00 -23.02
CA SER A 118 2.17 9.36 -23.52
C SER A 118 0.93 10.22 -23.78
N ILE A 119 -0.24 9.58 -23.87
CA ILE A 119 -1.54 10.22 -24.06
C ILE A 119 -2.26 10.52 -22.75
N ASP A 120 -1.81 9.95 -21.63
CA ASP A 120 -2.40 10.20 -20.33
C ASP A 120 -2.14 11.65 -19.91
N THR A 121 -3.18 12.30 -19.41
CA THR A 121 -3.11 13.66 -18.85
C THR A 121 -3.16 13.66 -17.32
N TYR A 122 -3.58 12.54 -16.73
CA TYR A 122 -3.58 12.32 -15.30
C TYR A 122 -3.55 10.82 -15.00
N PHE A 123 -3.24 10.47 -13.75
CA PHE A 123 -3.47 9.13 -13.22
C PHE A 123 -3.97 9.19 -11.77
N GLN A 124 -4.48 8.08 -11.26
CA GLN A 124 -4.65 7.86 -9.82
C GLN A 124 -3.77 6.68 -9.40
N LEU A 125 -3.03 6.84 -8.31
CA LEU A 125 -2.34 5.74 -7.66
C LEU A 125 -3.37 4.92 -6.88
N VAL A 126 -3.39 3.61 -7.10
CA VAL A 126 -4.23 2.68 -6.35
C VAL A 126 -3.32 1.82 -5.49
N ILE A 127 -3.60 1.81 -4.19
CA ILE A 127 -2.92 0.98 -3.19
C ILE A 127 -3.86 -0.16 -2.84
N GLU A 128 -3.43 -1.39 -3.07
CA GLU A 128 -4.19 -2.60 -2.76
C GLU A 128 -3.46 -3.38 -1.70
N ALA A 129 -4.18 -3.87 -0.68
CA ALA A 129 -3.62 -4.90 0.17
C ALA A 129 -4.63 -5.99 0.51
N ASP A 130 -4.06 -7.17 0.75
CA ASP A 130 -4.77 -8.38 1.18
C ASP A 130 -4.12 -8.85 2.48
N VAL A 131 -4.93 -8.94 3.53
CA VAL A 131 -4.49 -9.38 4.86
C VAL A 131 -4.75 -10.86 5.10
N GLY A 132 -5.27 -11.61 4.13
CA GLY A 132 -5.47 -13.04 4.23
C GLY A 132 -6.33 -13.50 5.43
N GLY A 133 -6.14 -14.77 5.81
CA GLY A 133 -6.99 -15.47 6.77
C GLY A 133 -6.63 -15.32 8.26
N ASP A 134 -5.52 -14.66 8.61
CA ASP A 134 -5.07 -14.54 10.01
C ASP A 134 -5.38 -13.15 10.57
N MET A 135 -6.10 -13.07 11.70
CA MET A 135 -6.44 -11.80 12.36
C MET A 135 -5.21 -10.98 12.79
N ASN A 136 -4.05 -11.63 12.92
CA ASN A 136 -2.81 -10.93 13.25
C ASN A 136 -2.15 -10.29 12.03
N ASN A 137 -2.56 -10.60 10.81
CA ASN A 137 -1.98 -10.01 9.63
C ASN A 137 -2.25 -8.51 9.56
N LEU A 138 -1.22 -7.75 9.21
CA LEU A 138 -1.28 -6.29 9.12
C LEU A 138 -0.46 -5.80 7.92
N VAL A 139 -0.92 -4.70 7.34
CA VAL A 139 -0.22 -3.98 6.28
C VAL A 139 -0.30 -2.49 6.58
N ALA A 140 0.84 -1.82 6.52
CA ALA A 140 0.98 -0.39 6.74
C ALA A 140 1.91 0.24 5.70
N VAL A 141 1.63 1.49 5.35
CA VAL A 141 2.40 2.29 4.38
C VAL A 141 2.62 3.70 4.93
N ASP A 142 3.80 4.24 4.70
CA ASP A 142 4.21 5.56 5.15
C ASP A 142 5.09 6.25 4.09
N ASP A 143 5.30 7.57 4.22
CA ASP A 143 6.18 8.38 3.37
C ASP A 143 5.92 8.22 1.86
N ILE A 144 4.65 8.10 1.45
CA ILE A 144 4.31 8.00 0.03
C ILE A 144 4.63 9.32 -0.66
N SER A 145 5.53 9.27 -1.63
CA SER A 145 5.95 10.41 -2.42
C SER A 145 5.93 10.08 -3.91
N ILE A 146 5.42 11.02 -4.70
CA ILE A 146 5.41 10.95 -6.16
C ILE A 146 6.20 12.15 -6.67
N ILE A 147 7.28 11.86 -7.39
CA ILE A 147 8.25 12.85 -7.89
C ILE A 147 8.15 12.91 -9.41
#